data_AF-A0A6P8HI41-F1
#
_entry.id   AF-A0A6P8HI41-F1
#
_cell.length_a   1.000
_cell.length_b   1.000
_cell.length_c   1.000
_cell.angle_alpha   90.00
_cell.angle_beta   90.00
_cell.angle_gamma   90.00
#
_symmetry.space_group_name_H-M   'P 1'
#
loop_
_entity.id
_entity.type
_entity.pdbx_description
1 polymer ?
#
loop_
_entity_poly.entity_id
_entity_poly.type
_entity_poly.pdbx_seq_one_letter_code
_entity_poly.pdbx_strand_id
1 'polypeptide(L)'
;MDRDISERVQYLYRLIGLEFYGEVTTRQDKPNPMGYYMKCLLQYVQKGKGKEKPALALVYKIMHLRKEENSDKSFEKDFIEDYFCFLKLRKKRNLMTESKMASESKQARLLPCLRWISGPVALLKDEDYWGTRQQLRSGKVVADALGGLDPVFGALLNPTGGRVGKGNGDILHTLLYTQEDVIAYHSAVHDASGYLYLYHGIGPGYNYIDSKWTIFNTSNPMCCQIPGYHFYRKALRRAEENKTSSHN
;
A
#
# COMPACT_ATOMS: atom_id res chain seq x y z
N MET A 1 15.03 -21.39 2.49
CA MET A 1 14.92 -20.27 1.54
C MET A 1 13.73 -20.44 0.60
N ASP A 2 13.52 -21.62 0.00
CA ASP A 2 12.44 -21.84 -0.99
C ASP A 2 10.99 -21.84 -0.45
N ARG A 3 10.77 -22.21 0.82
CA ARG A 3 9.41 -22.22 1.41
C ARG A 3 8.80 -20.82 1.53
N ASP A 4 9.60 -19.84 1.93
CA ASP A 4 9.20 -18.43 2.07
C ASP A 4 8.82 -17.80 0.72
N ILE A 5 9.55 -18.14 -0.34
CA ILE A 5 9.24 -17.67 -1.71
C ILE A 5 7.91 -18.26 -2.19
N SER A 6 7.64 -19.55 -1.91
CA SER A 6 6.41 -20.21 -2.31
C SER A 6 5.18 -19.60 -1.63
N GLU A 7 5.22 -19.39 -0.31
CA GLU A 7 4.13 -18.76 0.45
C GLU A 7 3.87 -17.33 -0.01
N ARG A 8 4.94 -16.57 -0.28
CA ARG A 8 4.83 -15.21 -0.85
C ARG A 8 4.18 -15.23 -2.21
N VAL A 9 4.61 -16.10 -3.12
CA VAL A 9 4.00 -16.22 -4.46
C VAL A 9 2.51 -16.58 -4.35
N GLN A 10 2.14 -17.53 -3.48
CA GLN A 10 0.74 -17.87 -3.22
C GLN A 10 -0.05 -16.67 -2.69
N TYR A 11 0.54 -15.89 -1.78
CA TYR A 11 -0.06 -14.65 -1.29
C TYR A 11 -0.31 -13.66 -2.44
N LEU A 12 0.66 -13.46 -3.34
CA LEU A 12 0.48 -12.58 -4.50
C LEU A 12 -0.63 -13.03 -5.44
N TYR A 13 -0.83 -14.35 -5.60
CA TYR A 13 -1.96 -14.90 -6.34
C TYR A 13 -3.30 -14.61 -5.64
N ARG A 14 -3.38 -14.69 -4.31
CA ARG A 14 -4.60 -14.37 -3.54
C ARG A 14 -5.01 -12.89 -3.63
N LEU A 15 -4.09 -11.99 -3.97
CA LEU A 15 -4.42 -10.58 -4.20
C LEU A 15 -5.21 -10.36 -5.49
N ILE A 16 -5.13 -11.29 -6.46
CA ILE A 16 -5.80 -11.17 -7.75
C ILE A 16 -7.31 -11.34 -7.56
N GLY A 17 -8.08 -10.34 -8.01
CA GLY A 17 -9.53 -10.33 -7.88
C GLY A 17 -10.03 -10.11 -6.44
N LEU A 18 -9.16 -9.72 -5.51
CA LEU A 18 -9.59 -9.32 -4.18
C LEU A 18 -10.39 -8.02 -4.27
N GLU A 19 -11.61 -8.05 -3.73
CA GLU A 19 -12.49 -6.89 -3.64
C GLU A 19 -12.40 -6.24 -2.27
N PHE A 20 -12.66 -4.93 -2.21
CA PHE A 20 -12.64 -4.19 -0.96
C PHE A 20 -13.97 -3.44 -0.78
N TYR A 21 -14.71 -3.77 0.28
CA TYR A 21 -15.92 -3.04 0.67
C TYR A 21 -15.68 -1.53 0.79
N GLY A 22 -16.60 -0.75 0.24
CA GLY A 22 -16.54 0.71 0.21
C GLY A 22 -15.46 1.30 -0.70
N GLU A 23 -14.78 0.46 -1.50
CA GLU A 23 -13.84 0.95 -2.51
C GLU A 23 -14.55 1.68 -3.64
N VAL A 24 -13.77 2.48 -4.35
CA VAL A 24 -14.20 3.10 -5.60
C VAL A 24 -13.48 2.48 -6.79
N THR A 25 -14.26 2.03 -7.77
CA THR A 25 -13.82 1.33 -8.99
C THR A 25 -13.55 2.26 -10.17
N THR A 26 -14.01 3.51 -10.16
CA THR A 26 -13.68 4.46 -11.21
C THR A 26 -13.46 5.87 -10.66
N ARG A 27 -12.64 6.68 -11.33
CA ARG A 27 -12.57 8.14 -11.05
C ARG A 27 -13.92 8.85 -11.28
N GLN A 28 -14.88 8.17 -11.93
CA GLN A 28 -16.19 8.68 -12.28
C GLN A 28 -17.25 8.34 -11.22
N ASP A 29 -16.96 7.42 -10.29
CA ASP A 29 -17.87 7.07 -9.19
C ASP A 29 -17.82 8.20 -8.15
N LYS A 30 -18.59 9.25 -8.41
CA LYS A 30 -18.84 10.32 -7.47
C LYS A 30 -20.22 10.12 -6.84
N PRO A 31 -20.34 10.20 -5.51
CA PRO A 31 -19.29 10.58 -4.56
C PRO A 31 -18.32 9.44 -4.20
N ASN A 32 -17.05 9.78 -3.89
CA ASN A 32 -16.06 8.88 -3.29
C ASN A 32 -15.94 9.16 -1.76
N PRO A 33 -16.88 8.66 -0.95
CA PRO A 33 -16.91 8.95 0.48
C PRO A 33 -15.72 8.32 1.23
N MET A 34 -15.27 7.14 0.80
CA MET A 34 -14.12 6.45 1.38
C MET A 34 -12.86 7.31 1.27
N GLY A 35 -12.54 7.76 0.05
CA GLY A 35 -11.39 8.60 -0.21
C GLY A 35 -11.43 9.92 0.59
N TYR A 36 -12.60 10.56 0.62
CA TYR A 36 -12.80 11.77 1.42
C TYR A 36 -12.51 11.55 2.92
N TYR A 37 -13.10 10.52 3.53
CA TYR A 37 -12.91 10.26 4.96
C TYR A 37 -11.48 9.84 5.29
N MET A 38 -10.85 8.99 4.45
CA MET A 38 -9.44 8.59 4.60
C MET A 38 -8.51 9.80 4.59
N LYS A 39 -8.67 10.69 3.61
CA LYS A 39 -7.88 11.92 3.49
C LYS A 39 -8.04 12.81 4.73
N CYS A 40 -9.28 13.09 5.12
CA CYS A 40 -9.56 13.91 6.30
C CYS A 40 -8.95 13.28 7.57
N LEU A 41 -9.09 11.97 7.74
CA LEU A 41 -8.52 11.27 8.88
C LEU A 41 -6.99 11.43 8.92
N LEU A 42 -6.32 11.24 7.78
CA LEU A 42 -4.87 11.42 7.71
C LEU A 42 -4.44 12.84 8.09
N GLN A 43 -5.18 13.86 7.67
CA GLN A 43 -4.90 15.25 8.02
C GLN A 43 -4.99 15.50 9.54
N TYR A 44 -6.00 14.92 10.22
CA TYR A 44 -6.08 14.98 11.69
C TYR A 44 -4.88 14.28 12.34
N VAL A 45 -4.54 13.09 11.86
CA VAL A 45 -3.41 12.31 12.38
C VAL A 45 -2.08 13.05 12.21
N GLN A 46 -1.86 13.69 11.06
CA GLN A 46 -0.67 14.50 10.78
C GLN A 46 -0.55 15.71 11.70
N LYS A 47 -1.68 16.30 12.11
CA LYS A 47 -1.73 17.41 13.07
C LYS A 47 -1.58 16.96 14.53
N GLY A 48 -1.33 15.66 14.79
CA GLY A 48 -1.28 15.11 16.15
C GLY A 48 -2.65 14.89 16.79
N LYS A 49 -3.73 15.06 16.03
CA LYS A 49 -5.12 15.07 16.52
C LYS A 49 -5.87 13.74 16.27
N GLY A 50 -5.14 12.66 15.97
CA GLY A 50 -5.75 11.37 15.62
C GLY A 50 -6.60 10.74 16.74
N LYS A 51 -6.43 11.13 18.00
CA LYS A 51 -7.24 10.62 19.12
C LYS A 51 -8.41 11.52 19.49
N GLU A 52 -8.57 12.67 18.82
CA GLU A 52 -9.67 13.59 19.11
C GLU A 52 -11.01 13.06 18.56
N LYS A 53 -12.12 13.49 19.17
CA LYS A 53 -13.48 13.08 18.78
C LYS A 53 -13.76 13.22 17.27
N PRO A 54 -13.36 14.32 16.58
CA PRO A 54 -13.58 14.43 15.14
C PRO A 54 -12.85 13.37 14.31
N ALA A 55 -11.63 12.99 14.72
CA ALA A 55 -10.87 11.94 14.05
C ALA A 55 -11.55 10.57 14.25
N LEU A 56 -11.98 10.27 15.47
CA LEU A 56 -12.71 9.03 15.77
C LEU A 56 -14.04 8.95 15.00
N ALA A 57 -14.76 10.07 14.84
CA ALA A 57 -15.97 10.10 14.02
C ALA A 57 -15.69 9.73 12.54
N LEU A 58 -14.55 10.13 12.00
CA LEU A 58 -14.13 9.71 10.65
C LEU A 58 -13.80 8.22 10.60
N VAL A 59 -13.17 7.67 11.63
CA VAL A 59 -12.90 6.22 11.74
C VAL A 59 -14.22 5.43 11.70
N TYR A 60 -15.25 5.84 12.45
CA TYR A 60 -16.56 5.19 12.42
C TYR A 60 -17.23 5.28 11.04
N LYS A 61 -17.08 6.40 10.33
CA LYS A 61 -17.62 6.55 8.96
C LYS A 61 -16.91 5.62 7.98
N ILE A 62 -15.59 5.48 8.06
CA ILE A 62 -14.81 4.54 7.26
C ILE A 62 -15.23 3.10 7.61
N MET A 63 -15.32 2.77 8.90
CA MET A 63 -15.74 1.46 9.40
C MET A 63 -17.10 1.05 8.81
N HIS A 64 -18.06 1.97 8.78
CA HIS A 64 -19.38 1.70 8.21
C HIS A 64 -19.32 1.38 6.70
N LEU A 65 -18.45 2.05 5.94
CA LEU A 65 -18.23 1.75 4.52
C LEU A 65 -17.48 0.44 4.29
N ARG A 66 -16.61 0.04 5.23
CA ARG A 66 -15.85 -1.22 5.19
C ARG A 66 -16.65 -2.43 5.66
N LYS A 67 -17.74 -2.21 6.39
CA LYS A 67 -18.54 -3.28 7.01
C LYS A 67 -19.30 -4.07 5.95
N GLU A 68 -19.05 -5.38 5.91
CA GLU A 68 -19.82 -6.32 5.09
C GLU A 68 -21.19 -6.59 5.74
N GLU A 69 -22.20 -6.94 4.93
CA GLU A 69 -23.56 -7.25 5.40
C GLU A 69 -23.57 -8.39 6.44
N ASN A 70 -22.68 -9.37 6.30
CA ASN A 70 -22.54 -10.52 7.19
C ASN A 70 -21.32 -10.44 8.12
N SER A 71 -20.81 -9.23 8.38
CA SER A 71 -19.67 -9.04 9.28
C SER A 71 -19.96 -9.57 10.69
N ASP A 72 -18.97 -10.24 11.29
CA ASP A 72 -19.08 -10.73 12.66
C ASP A 72 -19.21 -9.55 13.66
N LYS A 73 -19.80 -9.84 14.81
CA LYS A 73 -19.97 -8.93 15.95
C LYS A 73 -18.65 -8.34 16.44
N SER A 74 -17.50 -9.00 16.20
CA SER A 74 -16.19 -8.48 16.58
C SER A 74 -15.66 -7.39 15.63
N PHE A 75 -16.17 -7.28 14.40
CA PHE A 75 -15.60 -6.43 13.34
C PHE A 75 -15.37 -4.99 13.81
N GLU A 76 -16.35 -4.39 14.49
CA GLU A 76 -16.24 -3.00 14.93
C GLU A 76 -15.14 -2.82 15.97
N LYS A 77 -15.00 -3.79 16.89
CA LYS A 77 -13.94 -3.78 17.90
C LYS A 77 -12.58 -3.92 17.22
N ASP A 78 -12.42 -4.90 16.34
CA ASP A 78 -11.17 -5.21 15.65
C ASP A 78 -10.73 -4.02 14.79
N PHE A 79 -11.67 -3.38 14.08
CA PHE A 79 -11.41 -2.20 13.26
C PHE A 79 -10.91 -1.00 14.08
N ILE A 80 -11.47 -0.78 15.27
CA ILE A 80 -11.01 0.27 16.18
C ILE A 80 -9.64 -0.06 16.79
N GLU A 81 -9.39 -1.33 17.14
CA GLU A 81 -8.07 -1.78 17.60
C GLU A 81 -7.00 -1.57 16.52
N ASP A 82 -7.31 -1.91 15.27
CA ASP A 82 -6.47 -1.67 14.10
C ASP A 82 -6.14 -0.18 13.92
N TYR A 83 -7.13 0.71 14.11
CA TYR A 83 -6.89 2.15 14.05
C TYR A 83 -5.84 2.60 15.07
N PHE A 84 -5.95 2.12 16.32
CA PHE A 84 -4.96 2.46 17.33
C PHE A 84 -3.60 1.82 17.07
N CYS A 85 -3.57 0.61 16.50
CA CYS A 85 -2.33 -0.01 16.05
C CYS A 85 -1.65 0.83 14.96
N PHE A 86 -2.42 1.30 13.98
CA PHE A 86 -1.97 2.24 12.95
C PHE A 86 -1.30 3.48 13.53
N LEU A 87 -1.92 4.12 14.52
CA LEU A 87 -1.33 5.30 15.17
C LEU A 87 0.02 4.99 15.81
N LYS A 88 0.15 3.82 16.46
CA LYS A 88 1.42 3.36 17.06
C LYS A 88 2.48 3.09 16.00
N LEU A 89 2.13 2.36 14.94
CA LEU A 89 3.03 2.05 13.82
C LEU A 89 3.52 3.31 13.12
N ARG A 90 2.63 4.26 12.85
CA ARG A 90 2.99 5.55 12.25
C ARG A 90 3.97 6.34 13.11
N LYS A 91 3.75 6.39 14.43
CA LYS A 91 4.66 7.06 15.37
C LYS A 91 6.03 6.38 15.38
N LYS A 92 6.06 5.05 15.48
CA LYS A 92 7.31 4.26 15.44
C LYS A 92 8.08 4.52 14.15
N ARG A 93 7.40 4.48 13.00
CA ARG A 93 7.99 4.77 11.70
C ARG A 93 8.62 6.16 11.64
N ASN A 94 7.90 7.20 12.05
CA ASN A 94 8.42 8.57 12.02
C ASN A 94 9.70 8.70 12.85
N LEU A 95 9.74 8.11 14.05
CA LEU A 95 10.93 8.10 14.90
C LEU A 95 12.12 7.40 14.21
N MET A 96 11.87 6.27 13.54
CA MET A 96 12.91 5.56 12.79
C MET A 96 13.41 6.38 11.59
N THR A 97 12.52 7.01 10.83
CA THR A 97 12.88 7.88 9.70
C THR A 97 13.71 9.08 10.16
N GLU A 98 13.30 9.76 11.23
CA GLU A 98 14.03 10.89 11.81
C GLU A 98 15.43 10.47 12.28
N SER A 99 15.55 9.30 12.93
CA SER A 99 16.83 8.75 13.36
C SER A 99 17.75 8.44 12.17
N LYS A 100 17.24 7.79 11.11
CA LYS A 100 18.00 7.52 9.87
C LYS A 100 18.45 8.80 9.18
N MET A 101 17.56 9.79 9.06
CA MET A 101 17.90 11.10 8.49
C MET A 101 18.97 11.83 9.32
N ALA A 102 18.91 11.71 10.65
CA ALA A 102 19.92 12.28 11.53
C ALA A 102 21.28 11.58 11.39
N SER A 103 21.33 10.25 11.24
CA SER A 103 22.59 9.53 10.99
C SER A 103 23.15 9.83 9.60
N GLU A 104 22.30 9.86 8.57
CA GLU A 104 22.71 10.16 7.19
C GLU A 104 23.18 11.60 7.05
N SER A 105 22.54 12.57 7.70
CA SER A 105 23.01 13.95 7.66
C SER A 105 24.40 14.13 8.29
N LYS A 106 24.74 13.35 9.33
CA LYS A 106 26.09 13.29 9.89
C LYS A 106 27.09 12.68 8.89
N GLN A 107 26.69 11.64 8.18
CA GLN A 107 27.53 10.92 7.21
C GLN A 107 27.68 11.66 5.87
N ALA A 108 26.64 12.36 5.43
CA ALA A 108 26.61 13.16 4.21
C ALA A 108 27.46 14.44 4.30
N ARG A 109 27.78 14.92 5.52
CA ARG A 109 28.82 15.94 5.73
C ARG A 109 30.21 15.45 5.32
N LEU A 110 30.45 14.14 5.35
CA LEU A 110 31.73 13.52 4.99
C LEU A 110 31.77 13.08 3.52
N LEU A 111 30.66 12.61 2.93
CA LEU A 111 30.60 12.11 1.55
C LEU A 111 29.25 12.47 0.86
N PRO A 112 29.16 13.60 0.13
CA PRO A 112 27.91 14.09 -0.48
C PRO A 112 27.30 13.17 -1.56
N CYS A 113 28.12 12.31 -2.19
CA CYS A 113 27.70 11.40 -3.25
C CYS A 113 26.93 10.16 -2.75
N LEU A 114 26.91 9.91 -1.44
CA LEU A 114 26.20 8.77 -0.82
C LEU A 114 24.77 9.11 -0.36
N ARG A 115 24.16 10.16 -0.91
CA ARG A 115 22.82 10.63 -0.51
C ARG A 115 21.72 9.67 -0.98
N TRP A 116 21.57 8.52 -0.34
CA TRP A 116 20.55 7.53 -0.62
C TRP A 116 19.38 7.62 0.38
N ILE A 117 18.30 8.28 -0.06
CA ILE A 117 16.90 7.92 0.16
C ILE A 117 16.44 7.64 1.62
N SER A 118 16.77 8.50 2.59
CA SER A 118 15.89 8.69 3.76
C SER A 118 15.14 10.01 3.65
N GLY A 119 13.89 9.93 3.22
CA GLY A 119 12.96 11.06 3.19
C GLY A 119 11.68 10.72 3.94
N PRO A 120 10.84 11.71 4.27
CA PRO A 120 9.51 11.43 4.76
C PRO A 120 8.68 10.69 3.70
N VAL A 121 7.74 9.88 4.15
CA VAL A 121 6.75 9.23 3.27
C VAL A 121 6.03 10.29 2.45
N ALA A 122 5.94 10.09 1.14
CA ALA A 122 5.32 11.04 0.23
C ALA A 122 3.84 11.30 0.61
N LEU A 123 3.43 12.55 0.50
CA LEU A 123 2.04 12.96 0.66
C LEU A 123 1.31 12.81 -0.67
N LEU A 124 0.14 12.18 -0.63
CA LEU A 124 -0.76 12.07 -1.76
C LEU A 124 -1.51 13.40 -1.94
N LYS A 125 -1.37 14.01 -3.12
CA LYS A 125 -2.06 15.24 -3.51
C LYS A 125 -3.24 15.01 -4.46
N ASP A 126 -3.23 13.90 -5.19
CA ASP A 126 -4.34 13.54 -6.10
C ASP A 126 -5.58 13.17 -5.27
N GLU A 127 -6.64 13.96 -5.44
CA GLU A 127 -7.91 13.79 -4.74
C GLU A 127 -8.64 12.52 -5.18
N ASP A 128 -8.49 12.14 -6.45
CA ASP A 128 -9.26 11.06 -7.06
C ASP A 128 -8.65 9.67 -6.78
N TYR A 129 -7.42 9.61 -6.25
CA TYR A 129 -6.75 8.34 -5.96
C TYR A 129 -7.09 7.78 -4.56
N TRP A 130 -7.55 8.64 -3.64
CA TRP A 130 -7.91 8.24 -2.28
C TRP A 130 -9.05 7.20 -2.28
N GLY A 131 -8.91 6.13 -1.49
CA GLY A 131 -9.93 5.10 -1.32
C GLY A 131 -10.17 4.22 -2.55
N THR A 132 -9.35 4.34 -3.59
CA THR A 132 -9.46 3.49 -4.77
C THR A 132 -9.09 2.04 -4.45
N ARG A 133 -9.67 1.08 -5.19
CA ARG A 133 -9.31 -0.34 -5.12
C ARG A 133 -7.80 -0.57 -5.09
N GLN A 134 -7.08 0.13 -5.94
CA GLN A 134 -5.64 0.01 -6.06
C GLN A 134 -4.87 0.53 -4.84
N GLN A 135 -5.29 1.66 -4.28
CA GLN A 135 -4.69 2.17 -3.05
C GLN A 135 -4.94 1.20 -1.89
N LEU A 136 -6.16 0.65 -1.79
CA LEU A 136 -6.50 -0.35 -0.77
C LEU A 136 -5.76 -1.67 -0.99
N ARG A 137 -5.52 -2.07 -2.23
CA ARG A 137 -4.68 -3.24 -2.58
C ARG A 137 -3.25 -3.07 -2.10
N SER A 138 -2.63 -1.92 -2.34
CA SER A 138 -1.32 -1.61 -1.76
C SER A 138 -1.38 -1.59 -0.23
N GLY A 139 -2.45 -1.01 0.33
CA GLY A 139 -2.73 -1.00 1.75
C GLY A 139 -2.83 -2.39 2.37
N LYS A 140 -3.48 -3.36 1.71
CA LYS A 140 -3.59 -4.76 2.16
C LYS A 140 -2.23 -5.39 2.36
N VAL A 141 -1.31 -5.20 1.41
CA VAL A 141 0.06 -5.73 1.49
C VAL A 141 0.80 -5.15 2.69
N VAL A 142 0.69 -3.84 2.90
CA VAL A 142 1.30 -3.16 4.05
C VAL A 142 0.69 -3.65 5.37
N ALA A 143 -0.64 -3.76 5.40
CA ALA A 143 -1.38 -4.13 6.59
C ALA A 143 -1.11 -5.57 7.03
N ASP A 144 -1.12 -6.52 6.09
CA ASP A 144 -0.82 -7.93 6.34
C ASP A 144 0.60 -8.12 6.90
N ALA A 145 1.58 -7.42 6.31
CA ALA A 145 2.96 -7.49 6.77
C ALA A 145 3.19 -6.87 8.15
N LEU A 146 2.30 -5.98 8.62
CA LEU A 146 2.41 -5.27 9.89
C LEU A 146 1.46 -5.81 10.98
N GLY A 147 0.96 -7.04 10.79
CA GLY A 147 0.15 -7.73 11.80
C GLY A 147 -1.32 -7.94 11.42
N GLY A 148 -1.70 -7.69 10.17
CA GLY A 148 -3.05 -7.99 9.68
C GLY A 148 -4.09 -6.92 9.98
N LEU A 149 -3.77 -5.64 9.76
CA LEU A 149 -4.72 -4.54 9.92
C LEU A 149 -5.76 -4.49 8.78
N ASP A 150 -6.81 -3.70 8.93
CA ASP A 150 -7.65 -3.32 7.79
C ASP A 150 -6.81 -2.58 6.71
N PRO A 151 -7.02 -2.87 5.40
CA PRO A 151 -6.30 -2.26 4.29
C PRO A 151 -6.29 -0.74 4.27
N VAL A 152 -7.35 -0.09 4.76
CA VAL A 152 -7.42 1.38 4.88
C VAL A 152 -6.25 1.89 5.71
N PHE A 153 -5.93 1.23 6.81
CA PHE A 153 -4.86 1.66 7.70
C PHE A 153 -3.47 1.40 7.10
N GLY A 154 -3.31 0.33 6.32
CA GLY A 154 -2.12 0.14 5.50
C GLY A 154 -1.95 1.23 4.44
N ALA A 155 -3.04 1.64 3.78
CA ALA A 155 -3.04 2.74 2.82
C ALA A 155 -2.68 4.07 3.49
N LEU A 156 -3.19 4.35 4.70
CA LEU A 156 -2.82 5.55 5.47
C LEU A 156 -1.35 5.56 5.95
N LEU A 157 -0.75 4.37 6.07
CA LEU A 157 0.69 4.21 6.32
C LEU A 157 1.52 4.53 5.08
N ASN A 158 1.06 4.19 3.88
CA ASN A 158 1.70 4.49 2.60
C ASN A 158 0.73 5.18 1.61
N PRO A 159 0.40 6.48 1.80
CA PRO A 159 -0.68 7.13 1.06
C PRO A 159 -0.54 7.12 -0.46
N THR A 160 0.68 7.14 -0.99
CA THR A 160 0.94 7.11 -2.44
C THR A 160 1.13 5.70 -3.00
N GLY A 161 1.01 4.67 -2.16
CA GLY A 161 1.30 3.29 -2.54
C GLY A 161 0.35 2.75 -3.60
N GLY A 162 0.91 2.06 -4.59
CA GLY A 162 0.17 1.45 -5.69
C GLY A 162 -0.12 2.39 -6.84
N ARG A 163 0.46 3.59 -6.83
CA ARG A 163 0.23 4.57 -7.86
C ARG A 163 1.25 4.37 -8.99
N VAL A 164 0.75 4.26 -10.21
CA VAL A 164 1.62 4.08 -11.38
C VAL A 164 2.38 5.38 -11.66
N GLY A 165 3.71 5.32 -11.61
CA GLY A 165 4.60 6.46 -11.80
C GLY A 165 5.11 7.07 -10.50
N LYS A 166 6.12 7.93 -10.60
CA LYS A 166 6.82 8.47 -9.42
C LYS A 166 5.95 9.47 -8.65
N GLY A 167 5.51 9.09 -7.45
CA GLY A 167 4.82 10.01 -6.51
C GLY A 167 3.55 10.63 -7.10
N ASN A 168 3.45 11.97 -7.06
CA ASN A 168 2.28 12.73 -7.54
C ASN A 168 2.25 12.95 -9.07
N GLY A 169 2.94 12.13 -9.88
CA GLY A 169 2.91 12.27 -11.34
C GLY A 169 1.58 11.79 -11.94
N ASP A 170 0.61 12.68 -12.15
CA ASP A 170 -0.77 12.33 -12.59
C ASP A 170 -0.84 11.78 -14.01
N ILE A 171 0.08 12.19 -14.89
CA ILE A 171 0.03 11.88 -16.31
C ILE A 171 0.28 10.39 -16.56
N LEU A 172 1.34 9.83 -15.98
CA LEU A 172 1.67 8.41 -16.16
C LEU A 172 0.62 7.50 -15.54
N HIS A 173 0.09 7.88 -14.36
CA HIS A 173 -0.99 7.13 -13.74
C HIS A 173 -2.22 7.12 -14.65
N THR A 174 -2.65 8.27 -15.13
CA THR A 174 -3.84 8.39 -15.98
C THR A 174 -3.70 7.62 -17.31
N LEU A 175 -2.50 7.60 -17.90
CA LEU A 175 -2.28 6.96 -19.21
C LEU A 175 -2.13 5.45 -19.15
N LEU A 176 -1.56 4.91 -18.06
CA LEU A 176 -1.13 3.50 -17.98
C LEU A 176 -1.94 2.68 -16.99
N TYR A 177 -2.80 3.31 -16.18
CA TYR A 177 -3.57 2.61 -15.17
C TYR A 177 -4.95 2.21 -15.66
N THR A 178 -5.18 0.90 -15.65
CA THR A 178 -6.51 0.29 -15.65
C THR A 178 -6.56 -0.66 -14.44
N GLN A 179 -7.70 -0.70 -13.73
CA GLN A 179 -7.76 -1.22 -12.36
C GLN A 179 -7.36 -2.69 -12.19
N GLU A 180 -7.55 -3.47 -13.26
CA GLU A 180 -7.36 -4.92 -13.28
C GLU A 180 -6.25 -5.36 -14.24
N ASP A 181 -5.40 -4.43 -14.68
CA ASP A 181 -4.26 -4.76 -15.53
C ASP A 181 -2.99 -5.08 -14.71
N VAL A 182 -2.06 -5.75 -15.37
CA VAL A 182 -0.73 -6.14 -14.90
C VAL A 182 -0.04 -5.01 -14.13
N ILE A 183 -0.13 -3.78 -14.66
CA ILE A 183 0.53 -2.61 -14.09
C ILE A 183 -0.08 -2.22 -12.74
N ALA A 184 -1.39 -2.38 -12.54
CA ALA A 184 -2.05 -2.13 -11.27
C ALA A 184 -1.52 -3.11 -10.20
N TYR A 185 -1.65 -4.41 -10.42
CA TYR A 185 -1.16 -5.40 -9.46
C TYR A 185 0.34 -5.24 -9.15
N HIS A 186 1.16 -5.03 -10.18
CA HIS A 186 2.58 -4.79 -10.03
C HIS A 186 2.87 -3.57 -9.15
N SER A 187 2.31 -2.40 -9.48
CA SER A 187 2.58 -1.17 -8.74
C SER A 187 2.11 -1.24 -7.28
N ALA A 188 0.96 -1.88 -6.99
CA ALA A 188 0.44 -2.04 -5.63
C ALA A 188 1.45 -2.75 -4.72
N VAL A 189 1.93 -3.91 -5.16
CA VAL A 189 2.83 -4.74 -4.37
C VAL A 189 4.25 -4.19 -4.37
N HIS A 190 4.71 -3.66 -5.49
CA HIS A 190 6.04 -3.08 -5.64
C HIS A 190 6.23 -1.91 -4.68
N ASP A 191 5.31 -0.95 -4.67
CA ASP A 191 5.37 0.20 -3.76
C ASP A 191 5.21 -0.21 -2.29
N ALA A 192 4.29 -1.14 -2.00
CA ALA A 192 4.09 -1.63 -0.64
C ALA A 192 5.35 -2.32 -0.09
N SER A 193 5.98 -3.18 -0.90
CA SER A 193 7.17 -3.93 -0.49
C SER A 193 8.38 -3.00 -0.32
N GLY A 194 8.55 -2.04 -1.22
CA GLY A 194 9.56 -0.98 -1.07
C GLY A 194 9.32 -0.14 0.20
N TYR A 195 8.08 0.23 0.47
CA TYR A 195 7.70 0.96 1.68
C TYR A 195 8.05 0.18 2.97
N LEU A 196 7.64 -1.09 3.05
CA LEU A 196 7.90 -1.95 4.20
C LEU A 196 9.40 -2.07 4.47
N TYR A 197 10.20 -2.25 3.42
CA TYR A 197 11.65 -2.37 3.55
C TYR A 197 12.30 -1.06 4.00
N LEU A 198 11.98 0.06 3.35
CA LEU A 198 12.62 1.35 3.63
C LEU A 198 12.21 1.92 5.00
N TYR A 199 10.92 1.83 5.34
CA TYR A 199 10.34 2.52 6.50
C TYR A 199 10.10 1.65 7.72
N HIS A 200 10.01 0.32 7.54
CA HIS A 200 9.81 -0.62 8.65
C HIS A 200 10.96 -1.63 8.78
N GLY A 201 11.86 -1.71 7.80
CA GLY A 201 13.02 -2.62 7.83
C GLY A 201 12.64 -4.09 7.65
N ILE A 202 11.49 -4.37 7.05
CA ILE A 202 10.96 -5.73 6.89
C ILE A 202 10.60 -6.03 5.43
N GLY A 203 10.50 -7.33 5.13
CA GLY A 203 10.09 -7.81 3.82
C GLY A 203 11.18 -7.74 2.76
N PRO A 204 10.86 -8.15 1.52
CA PRO A 204 11.85 -8.35 0.47
C PRO A 204 12.32 -7.06 -0.20
N GLY A 205 11.69 -5.90 0.07
CA GLY A 205 11.90 -4.66 -0.66
C GLY A 205 11.28 -4.67 -2.06
N TYR A 206 11.74 -3.81 -2.94
CA TYR A 206 11.24 -3.72 -4.32
C TYR A 206 11.44 -5.02 -5.11
N ASN A 207 12.35 -5.93 -4.71
CA ASN A 207 12.47 -7.28 -5.26
C ASN A 207 11.47 -8.28 -4.67
N TYR A 208 10.18 -7.95 -4.70
CA TYR A 208 9.14 -8.70 -3.99
C TYR A 208 8.88 -10.13 -4.49
N ILE A 209 9.34 -10.49 -5.69
CA ILE A 209 9.32 -11.87 -6.19
C ILE A 209 10.67 -12.59 -6.09
N ASP A 210 11.67 -11.96 -5.45
CA ASP A 210 13.04 -12.47 -5.33
C ASP A 210 13.63 -12.90 -6.68
N SER A 211 13.49 -12.02 -7.69
CA SER A 211 14.01 -12.28 -9.02
C SER A 211 15.53 -12.16 -9.00
N LYS A 212 16.21 -13.14 -9.60
CA LYS A 212 17.66 -13.05 -9.92
C LYS A 212 17.94 -12.16 -11.14
N TRP A 213 16.90 -11.79 -11.89
CA TRP A 213 16.98 -10.97 -13.10
C TRP A 213 16.73 -9.48 -12.78
N THR A 214 17.45 -8.95 -11.79
CA THR A 214 17.46 -7.52 -11.45
C THR A 214 18.88 -7.09 -11.14
N ILE A 215 19.30 -5.95 -11.69
CA ILE A 215 20.63 -5.36 -11.45
C ILE A 215 20.60 -4.32 -10.33
N PHE A 216 19.40 -3.90 -9.91
CA PHE A 216 19.22 -2.91 -8.85
C PHE A 216 19.04 -3.59 -7.49
N ASN A 217 19.55 -2.95 -6.44
CA ASN A 217 19.32 -3.36 -5.06
C ASN A 217 17.81 -3.27 -4.73
N THR A 218 17.33 -4.13 -3.83
CA THR A 218 15.93 -4.13 -3.39
C THR A 218 15.46 -2.84 -2.69
N SER A 219 16.37 -1.97 -2.26
CA SER A 219 16.03 -0.62 -1.78
C SER A 219 15.69 0.37 -2.91
N ASN A 220 15.98 0.02 -4.16
CA ASN A 220 15.81 0.90 -5.31
C ASN A 220 14.46 0.64 -6.02
N PRO A 221 13.63 1.67 -6.28
CA PRO A 221 12.35 1.51 -6.97
C PRO A 221 12.48 0.99 -8.41
N MET A 222 13.66 1.05 -9.03
CA MET A 222 13.88 0.45 -10.35
C MET A 222 14.07 -1.08 -10.31
N CYS A 223 14.27 -1.65 -9.11
CA CYS A 223 14.37 -3.08 -8.93
C CYS A 223 13.04 -3.77 -9.27
N CYS A 224 13.12 -4.93 -9.92
CA CYS A 224 11.98 -5.81 -10.21
C CYS A 224 10.85 -5.23 -11.09
N GLN A 225 11.10 -4.14 -11.82
CA GLN A 225 10.11 -3.57 -12.75
C GLN A 225 9.71 -4.58 -13.84
N ILE A 226 10.68 -5.06 -14.63
CA ILE A 226 10.42 -6.02 -15.73
C ILE A 226 10.00 -7.41 -15.20
N PRO A 227 10.72 -8.03 -14.24
CA PRO A 227 10.31 -9.33 -13.71
C PRO A 227 8.94 -9.30 -13.05
N GLY A 228 8.62 -8.24 -12.30
CA GLY A 228 7.34 -8.06 -11.63
C GLY A 228 6.17 -7.92 -12.60
N TYR A 229 6.34 -7.13 -13.66
CA TYR A 229 5.37 -7.04 -14.75
C TYR A 229 5.12 -8.42 -15.39
N HIS A 230 6.17 -9.16 -15.75
CA HIS A 230 6.02 -10.47 -16.37
C HIS A 230 5.37 -11.50 -15.45
N PHE A 231 5.67 -11.44 -14.15
CA PHE A 231 5.01 -12.26 -13.14
C PHE A 231 3.50 -12.04 -13.16
N TYR A 232 3.04 -10.79 -13.03
CA TYR A 232 1.60 -10.50 -12.99
C TYR A 232 0.89 -10.76 -14.32
N ARG A 233 1.56 -10.53 -15.46
CA ARG A 233 1.04 -10.92 -16.78
C ARG A 233 0.81 -12.43 -16.88
N LYS A 234 1.67 -13.24 -16.29
CA LYS A 234 1.47 -14.70 -16.23
C LYS A 234 0.39 -15.08 -15.22
N ALA A 235 0.34 -14.39 -14.08
CA ALA A 235 -0.60 -14.68 -13.02
C ALA A 235 -2.06 -14.38 -13.41
N LEU A 236 -2.31 -13.24 -14.05
CA LEU A 236 -3.64 -12.85 -14.52
C LEU A 236 -4.16 -13.79 -15.61
N ARG A 237 -3.33 -14.15 -16.60
CA ARG A 237 -3.71 -15.14 -17.63
C ARG A 237 -4.15 -16.47 -17.04
N ARG A 238 -3.42 -16.98 -16.04
CA ARG A 238 -3.81 -18.21 -15.32
C ARG A 238 -5.13 -18.06 -14.57
N ALA A 239 -5.37 -16.90 -13.96
CA ALA A 239 -6.61 -16.63 -13.25
C ALA A 239 -7.82 -16.59 -14.22
N GLU A 240 -7.64 -16.06 -15.43
CA GLU A 240 -8.64 -16.07 -16.49
C GLU A 240 -8.94 -17.48 -17.00
N GLU A 241 -7.90 -18.28 -17.30
CA GLU A 241 -8.02 -19.68 -17.73
C GLU A 241 -8.77 -20.56 -16.70
N ASN A 242 -8.52 -20.33 -15.42
CA ASN A 242 -9.21 -21.08 -14.36
C ASN A 242 -10.70 -20.71 -14.24
N LYS A 243 -11.05 -19.43 -14.48
CA LYS A 243 -12.46 -18.98 -14.47
C LYS A 243 -13.25 -19.54 -15.64
N THR A 244 -12.65 -19.66 -16.82
CA THR A 244 -13.33 -20.24 -17.99
C THR A 244 -13.50 -21.75 -17.88
N SER A 245 -12.55 -22.44 -17.25
CA SER A 245 -12.62 -23.89 -17.04
C SER A 245 -13.65 -24.32 -15.98
N SER A 246 -14.04 -23.42 -15.06
CA SER A 246 -15.03 -23.72 -14.02
C SER A 246 -16.49 -23.50 -14.44
N HIS A 247 -16.72 -23.04 -15.68
CA HIS A 247 -18.06 -22.76 -16.23
C HIS A 247 -18.45 -23.72 -17.38
N ASN A 248 -17.64 -24.76 -17.62
CA ASN A 248 -17.93 -25.89 -18.52
C ASN A 248 -18.05 -27.18 -17.71
#